data_AF-A0A830CPX7-F1
#
_entry.id   AF-A0A830CPX7-F1
#
_cell.length_a   1.000
_cell.length_b   1.000
_cell.length_c   1.000
_cell.angle_alpha   90.00
_cell.angle_beta   90.00
_cell.angle_gamma   90.00
#
_symmetry.space_group_name_H-M   'P 1'
#
loop_
_entity.id
_entity.type
_entity.pdbx_description
1 polymer ?
#
loop_
_entity_poly.entity_id
_entity_poly.type
_entity_poly.pdbx_seq_one_letter_code
_entity_poly.pdbx_strand_id
1 'polypeptide(L)'
;MKRMCSAAKPKLKVVVERAEMAEGRDKATLILAHSEASKVDLLILGQRRTILSTSILGPRRGLSLRGFDTVDYVVENSQCKCVAVQKKGQNGYLLNSKLHKNFWLLA
;
A
#
# COMPACT_ATOMS: atom_id res chain seq x y z
N MET A 1 3.58 7.83 11.44
CA MET A 1 2.96 8.74 10.44
C MET A 1 2.29 9.95 11.10
N LYS A 2 1.26 9.82 11.96
CA LYS A 2 0.56 10.97 12.58
C LYS A 2 1.47 12.07 13.14
N ARG A 3 2.40 11.71 14.04
CA ARG A 3 3.35 12.66 14.65
C ARG A 3 4.21 13.37 13.60
N MET A 4 4.77 12.62 12.65
CA MET A 4 5.62 13.17 11.58
C MET A 4 4.83 14.13 10.68
N CYS A 5 3.61 13.77 10.28
CA CYS A 5 2.75 14.65 9.48
C CYS A 5 2.37 15.92 10.24
N SER A 6 2.05 15.80 11.53
CA SER A 6 1.70 16.96 12.37
C SER A 6 2.89 17.90 12.57
N ALA A 7 4.11 17.36 12.71
CA ALA A 7 5.32 18.16 12.80
C ALA A 7 5.65 18.87 11.47
N ALA A 8 5.55 18.15 10.34
CA ALA A 8 5.88 18.68 9.02
C ALA A 8 4.84 19.69 8.50
N LYS A 9 3.56 19.49 8.82
CA LYS A 9 2.44 20.36 8.40
C LYS A 9 1.47 20.56 9.58
N PRO A 10 1.77 21.48 10.52
CA PRO A 10 0.98 21.64 11.76
C PRO A 10 -0.49 22.03 11.55
N LYS A 11 -0.80 22.69 10.43
CA LYS A 11 -2.18 23.09 10.07
C LYS A 11 -2.98 21.95 9.43
N LEU A 12 -2.36 20.83 9.10
CA LEU A 12 -3.04 19.69 8.49
C LEU A 12 -3.73 18.86 9.57
N LYS A 13 -5.04 18.63 9.42
CA LYS A 13 -5.78 17.71 10.29
C LYS A 13 -5.35 16.28 9.97
N VAL A 14 -4.74 15.59 10.94
CA VAL A 14 -4.30 14.19 10.79
C VAL A 14 -5.13 13.28 11.68
N VAL A 15 -5.94 12.42 11.06
CA VAL A 15 -6.76 11.40 11.72
C VAL A 15 -6.08 10.04 11.59
N VAL A 16 -6.27 9.18 12.59
CA VAL A 16 -5.85 7.78 12.54
C VAL A 16 -7.08 6.94 12.77
N GLU A 17 -7.42 6.12 11.79
CA GLU A 17 -8.50 5.16 11.87
C GLU A 17 -7.91 3.76 11.93
N ARG A 18 -8.53 2.90 12.74
CA ARG A 18 -8.21 1.48 12.82
C ARG A 18 -9.40 0.72 12.28
N ALA A 19 -9.17 -0.08 11.25
CA ALA A 19 -10.16 -1.02 10.75
C ALA A 19 -9.93 -2.37 11.43
N GLU A 20 -10.96 -2.88 12.09
CA GLU A 20 -10.95 -4.24 12.63
C GLU A 20 -11.29 -5.23 11.52
N MET A 21 -10.54 -6.33 11.46
CA MET A 21 -10.76 -7.37 10.46
C MET A 21 -11.69 -8.41 11.08
N ALA A 22 -12.96 -8.41 10.68
CA ALA A 22 -13.89 -9.46 11.05
C ALA A 22 -13.40 -10.82 10.52
N GLU A 23 -13.70 -11.90 11.25
CA GLU A 23 -13.34 -13.26 10.82
C GLU A 23 -13.84 -13.55 9.40
N GLY A 24 -12.95 -14.09 8.56
CA GLY A 24 -13.28 -14.46 7.18
C GLY A 24 -13.21 -13.34 6.14
N ARG A 25 -13.09 -12.05 6.51
CA ARG A 25 -12.85 -10.98 5.52
C ARG A 25 -11.38 -10.84 5.18
N ASP A 26 -11.07 -10.73 3.89
CA ASP A 26 -9.72 -10.39 3.46
C ASP A 26 -9.43 -8.89 3.60
N LYS A 27 -8.14 -8.59 3.70
CA LYS A 27 -7.63 -7.23 3.95
C LYS A 27 -7.86 -6.29 2.77
N ALA A 28 -7.88 -6.80 1.54
CA ALA A 28 -8.00 -5.98 0.34
C ALA A 28 -9.41 -5.41 0.24
N THR A 29 -10.43 -6.25 0.43
CA THR A 29 -11.84 -5.84 0.46
C THR A 29 -12.13 -4.86 1.59
N LEU A 30 -11.50 -5.05 2.77
CA LEU A 30 -11.64 -4.12 3.89
C LEU A 30 -11.08 -2.73 3.54
N ILE A 31 -9.91 -2.65 2.91
CA ILE A 31 -9.32 -1.38 2.49
C ILE A 31 -10.20 -0.68 1.45
N LEU A 32 -10.70 -1.42 0.46
CA LEU A 32 -11.59 -0.89 -0.57
C LEU A 32 -12.86 -0.29 0.05
N ALA A 33 -13.59 -1.07 0.85
CA ALA A 33 -14.81 -0.61 1.52
C ALA A 33 -14.56 0.61 2.41
N HIS A 34 -13.46 0.63 3.16
CA HIS A 34 -13.13 1.75 4.03
C HIS A 34 -12.76 3.01 3.25
N SER A 35 -12.02 2.89 2.15
CA SER A 35 -11.68 4.02 1.27
C SER A 35 -12.92 4.64 0.61
N GLU A 36 -13.87 3.80 0.20
CA GLU A 36 -15.14 4.24 -0.38
C GLU A 36 -16.01 4.94 0.67
N ALA A 37 -16.18 4.33 1.85
CA ALA A 37 -16.95 4.92 2.95
C ALA A 37 -16.38 6.27 3.41
N SER A 38 -15.06 6.41 3.39
CA SER A 38 -14.35 7.63 3.75
C SER A 38 -14.30 8.69 2.64
N LYS A 39 -14.75 8.35 1.42
CA LYS A 39 -14.77 9.22 0.23
C LYS A 39 -13.41 9.88 -0.05
N VAL A 40 -12.32 9.11 0.04
CA VAL A 40 -10.98 9.65 -0.22
C VAL A 40 -10.73 9.81 -1.71
N ASP A 41 -10.10 10.92 -2.11
CA ASP A 41 -9.73 11.18 -3.51
C ASP A 41 -8.46 10.43 -3.95
N LEU A 42 -7.55 10.19 -3.00
CA LEU A 42 -6.24 9.56 -3.21
C LEU A 42 -5.94 8.55 -2.10
N LEU A 43 -5.67 7.31 -2.49
CA LEU A 43 -5.21 6.23 -1.62
C LEU A 43 -3.74 5.93 -1.86
N ILE A 44 -2.93 5.94 -0.79
CA ILE A 44 -1.50 5.61 -0.84
C ILE A 44 -1.26 4.36 -0.01
N LEU A 45 -0.73 3.30 -0.65
CA LEU A 45 -0.45 2.02 -0.02
C LEU A 45 1.04 1.78 0.11
N GLY A 46 1.51 1.54 1.34
CA GLY A 46 2.89 1.13 1.58
C GLY A 46 3.09 -0.35 1.25
N GLN A 47 3.92 -0.64 0.26
CA GLN A 47 4.32 -1.99 -0.13
C GLN A 47 5.67 -2.32 0.49
N ARG A 48 5.69 -3.20 1.49
CA ARG A 48 6.94 -3.70 2.08
C ARG A 48 7.48 -4.85 1.25
N ARG A 49 8.79 -4.82 0.95
CA ARG A 49 9.50 -6.00 0.45
C ARG A 49 9.66 -7.00 1.59
N THR A 50 9.04 -8.17 1.47
CA THR A 50 9.29 -9.28 2.37
C THR A 50 10.62 -9.93 1.94
N ILE A 51 11.70 -9.66 2.68
CA ILE A 51 13.05 -10.18 2.36
C ILE A 51 13.21 -11.66 2.74
N LEU A 52 12.17 -12.32 3.28
CA LEU A 52 12.26 -13.66 3.86
C LEU A 52 12.10 -14.84 2.89
N SER A 53 12.12 -14.66 1.55
CA SER A 53 11.80 -15.79 0.64
C SER A 53 12.75 -16.04 -0.53
N THR A 54 13.98 -15.51 -0.56
CA THR A 54 14.88 -15.76 -1.71
C THR A 54 16.29 -16.27 -1.42
N SER A 55 16.69 -16.46 -0.16
CA SER A 55 18.06 -16.96 0.12
C SER A 55 18.19 -18.48 0.30
N ILE A 56 17.10 -19.26 0.36
CA ILE A 56 17.22 -20.71 0.65
C ILE A 56 16.49 -21.65 -0.34
N LEU A 57 15.48 -21.20 -1.11
CA LEU A 57 14.61 -22.15 -1.84
C LEU A 57 14.12 -21.69 -3.23
N GLY A 58 15.04 -21.37 -4.15
CA GLY A 58 14.83 -21.36 -5.61
C GLY A 58 13.65 -20.50 -6.16
N PRO A 59 13.45 -20.47 -7.49
CA PRO A 59 12.38 -19.69 -8.11
C PRO A 59 11.04 -20.43 -7.96
N ARG A 60 10.43 -20.39 -6.77
CA ARG A 60 9.07 -20.88 -6.58
C ARG A 60 8.08 -19.84 -7.11
N ARG A 61 7.60 -20.05 -8.34
CA ARG A 61 6.31 -19.53 -8.80
C ARG A 61 5.25 -20.01 -7.80
N GLY A 62 4.72 -19.14 -6.94
CA GLY A 62 3.54 -19.45 -6.11
C GLY A 62 3.66 -19.40 -4.58
N LEU A 63 4.74 -18.85 -3.99
CA LEU A 63 4.72 -18.52 -2.56
C LEU A 63 3.97 -17.21 -2.35
N SER A 64 2.74 -17.29 -1.84
CA SER A 64 1.82 -16.17 -1.61
C SER A 64 2.53 -14.99 -0.94
N LEU A 65 2.82 -13.98 -1.76
CA LEU A 65 3.26 -12.65 -1.36
C LEU A 65 2.02 -11.90 -0.87
N ARG A 66 1.37 -12.36 0.21
CA ARG A 66 0.03 -11.85 0.64
C ARG A 66 -0.10 -10.32 0.63
N GLY A 67 0.97 -9.58 0.93
CA GLY A 67 0.99 -8.12 0.86
C GLY A 67 1.12 -7.52 -0.55
N PHE A 68 1.82 -8.19 -1.47
CA PHE A 68 1.89 -7.84 -2.89
C PHE A 68 0.53 -8.05 -3.57
N ASP A 69 -0.06 -9.24 -3.36
CA ASP A 69 -1.37 -9.59 -3.92
C ASP A 69 -2.48 -8.65 -3.40
N THR A 70 -2.46 -8.32 -2.10
CA THR A 70 -3.42 -7.36 -1.51
C THR A 70 -3.26 -5.97 -2.13
N VAL A 71 -2.04 -5.45 -2.21
CA VAL A 71 -1.79 -4.08 -2.68
C VAL A 71 -2.14 -3.94 -4.15
N ASP A 72 -1.74 -4.89 -4.99
CA ASP A 72 -2.06 -4.88 -6.41
C ASP A 72 -3.57 -5.01 -6.63
N TYR A 73 -4.24 -5.90 -5.89
CA TYR A 73 -5.70 -6.01 -5.96
C TYR A 73 -6.38 -4.69 -5.60
N VAL A 74 -5.96 -4.00 -4.53
CA VAL A 74 -6.55 -2.70 -4.16
C VAL A 74 -6.26 -1.64 -5.22
N VAL A 75 -5.06 -1.60 -5.80
CA VAL A 75 -4.71 -0.65 -6.88
C VAL A 75 -5.57 -0.86 -8.12
N GLU A 76 -5.88 -2.10 -8.49
CA GLU A 76 -6.69 -2.41 -9.66
C GLU A 76 -8.19 -2.13 -9.45
N ASN A 77 -8.69 -2.36 -8.23
CA ASN A 77 -10.12 -2.34 -7.91
C ASN A 77 -10.60 -1.09 -7.18
N SER A 78 -9.70 -0.17 -6.77
CA SER A 78 -10.09 1.08 -6.13
C SER A 78 -10.87 1.99 -7.08
N GLN A 79 -11.94 2.60 -6.57
CA GLN A 79 -12.70 3.64 -7.29
C GLN A 79 -11.97 4.99 -7.32
N CYS A 80 -11.11 5.26 -6.33
CA CYS A 80 -10.30 6.47 -6.26
C CYS A 80 -8.93 6.29 -6.92
N LYS A 81 -8.17 7.38 -7.05
CA LYS A 81 -6.78 7.30 -7.51
C LYS A 81 -5.97 6.54 -6.45
N CYS A 82 -5.36 5.42 -6.84
CA CYS A 82 -4.59 4.59 -5.91
C CYS A 82 -3.15 4.42 -6.39
N VAL A 83 -2.21 4.57 -5.45
CA VAL A 83 -0.77 4.43 -5.68
C VAL A 83 -0.14 3.56 -4.61
N ALA A 84 0.46 2.46 -5.04
CA ALA A 84 1.34 1.63 -4.23
C ALA A 84 2.76 2.18 -4.25
N VAL A 85 3.40 2.21 -3.08
CA VAL A 85 4.72 2.80 -2.85
C VAL A 85 5.62 1.78 -2.18
N GLN A 86 6.71 1.41 -2.86
CA GLN A 86 7.72 0.51 -2.32
C GLN A 86 9.06 1.23 -2.22
N LYS A 87 9.74 1.15 -1.06
CA LYS A 87 11.11 1.67 -0.94
C LYS A 87 12.05 0.90 -1.90
N LYS A 88 12.87 1.62 -2.67
CA LYS A 88 13.84 1.06 -3.61
C LYS A 88 15.22 1.70 -3.40
N GLY A 89 16.16 0.91 -2.90
CA GLY A 89 17.51 1.38 -2.59
C GLY A 89 17.55 2.34 -1.39
N GLN A 90 18.60 3.16 -1.34
CA GLN A 90 18.79 4.14 -0.27
C GLN A 90 17.90 5.38 -0.46
N ASN A 91 17.81 5.91 -1.69
CA ASN A 91 17.24 7.23 -1.99
C ASN A 91 16.14 7.18 -3.07
N GLY A 92 15.14 6.31 -2.88
CA GLY A 92 14.05 6.27 -3.85
C GLY A 92 12.92 5.32 -3.54
N TYR A 93 11.87 5.47 -4.35
CA TYR A 93 10.63 4.73 -4.27
C TYR A 93 10.21 4.22 -5.65
N LEU A 94 9.66 3.02 -5.68
CA LEU A 94 8.95 2.47 -6.84
C LEU A 94 7.46 2.71 -6.63
N LEU A 95 6.82 3.33 -7.61
CA LEU A 95 5.40 3.64 -7.62
C LEU A 95 4.67 2.75 -8.61
N ASN A 96 3.52 2.22 -8.19
CA ASN A 96 2.59 1.51 -9.05
C ASN A 96 1.18 2.10 -8.88
N SER A 97 0.50 2.30 -10.00
CA SER A 97 -0.90 2.70 -10.08
C SER A 97 -1.61 1.79 -11.07
N LYS A 98 -2.91 1.99 -11.30
CA LYS A 98 -3.66 1.24 -12.31
C LYS A 98 -3.09 1.43 -13.73
N LEU A 99 -2.73 2.66 -14.08
CA LEU A 99 -2.30 3.01 -15.45
C LEU A 99 -0.78 2.95 -15.65
N HIS A 100 -0.01 3.15 -14.57
CA HIS A 100 1.44 3.24 -14.64
C HIS A 100 2.06 2.29 -13.63
N LYS A 101 2.93 1.41 -14.10
CA LYS A 101 3.66 0.45 -13.27
C LYS A 101 5.16 0.78 -13.29
N ASN A 102 5.85 0.43 -12.21
CA ASN A 102 7.29 0.49 -12.06
C ASN A 102 7.90 1.88 -12.27
N PHE A 103 7.17 2.94 -11.95
CA PHE A 103 7.70 4.30 -12.02
C PHE A 103 8.67 4.54 -10.86
N TRP A 104 9.94 4.84 -11.17
CA TRP A 104 10.94 5.10 -10.14
C TRP A 104 11.02 6.59 -9.83
N LEU A 105 10.65 6.95 -8.60
CA LEU A 105 10.85 8.27 -8.06
C LEU A 105 12.14 8.30 -7.20
N LEU A 106 13.10 9.14 -7.59
CA LEU A 106 14.25 9.46 -6.75
C LEU A 106 13.81 10.46 -5.67
N ALA A 107 14.21 10.24 -4.42
CA ALA A 107 13.77 11.02 -3.26
C ALA A 107 14.87 11.13 -2.21
#